data_AF-A0A090QJX7-F1
#
_entry.id   AF-A0A090QJX7-F1
#
_cell.length_a   1.000
_cell.length_b   1.000
_cell.length_c   1.000
_cell.angle_alpha   90.00
_cell.angle_beta   90.00
_cell.angle_gamma   90.00
#
_symmetry.space_group_name_H-M   'P 1'
#
loop_
_entity.id
_entity.type
_entity.pdbx_description
1 polymer ?
#
loop_
_entity_poly.entity_id
_entity_poly.type
_entity_poly.pdbx_seq_one_letter_code
_entity_poly.pdbx_strand_id
1 'polypeptide(L)'
;MTTDVVSLDYNAYVFEAMLTMLRYNTHHLPILKDKKPIGVIGMTDIVRYESQNSLLLVSSIYQQTSVEDLKQVASQVKDCFVRMVSEDANAHMIGRAMSVIGSSFKQRLAELAEQELGPAPIPYCLIAMGSMARDEQLIVTDQDNALILDNSYDEAVHGEYFAQFAKFVCDGLAECGYEYCTGDIMATNPEWRKTRAEWEECFARWIDDPTPERLLNSNIFFDLLGVHGRLKWAEHLSSFVVRRAKRNNRFLAAMAYNAIRRTPPLGFFKDFVMEKTGVTVTPLTSSVVVPHRWRI
;
A
#
# COMPACT_ATOMS: atom_id res chain seq x y z
N MET A 1 -19.69 -31.60 35.93
CA MET A 1 -18.39 -31.82 35.28
C MET A 1 -18.63 -32.60 34.01
N THR A 2 -18.11 -32.15 32.87
CA THR A 2 -18.20 -32.88 31.59
C THR A 2 -17.17 -34.01 31.61
N THR A 3 -17.61 -35.24 31.35
CA THR A 3 -16.77 -36.45 31.47
C THR A 3 -16.12 -36.87 30.15
N ASP A 4 -16.61 -36.36 29.02
CA ASP A 4 -16.04 -36.56 27.68
C ASP A 4 -15.52 -35.21 27.18
N VAL A 5 -14.20 -35.01 27.26
CA VAL A 5 -13.55 -33.77 26.84
C VAL A 5 -12.86 -34.03 25.50
N VAL A 6 -13.27 -33.27 24.48
CA VAL A 6 -12.62 -33.30 23.17
C VAL A 6 -11.24 -32.65 23.31
N SER A 7 -10.20 -33.36 22.90
CA SER A 7 -8.79 -32.96 23.01
C SER A 7 -8.04 -33.13 21.70
N LEU A 8 -6.87 -32.49 21.59
CA LEU A 8 -5.94 -32.67 20.47
C LEU A 8 -4.57 -33.16 20.91
N ASP A 9 -3.84 -33.80 20.01
CA ASP A 9 -2.44 -34.15 20.21
C ASP A 9 -1.55 -32.91 20.15
N TYR A 10 -0.42 -32.92 20.86
CA TYR A 10 0.54 -31.82 20.92
C TYR A 10 1.17 -31.45 19.57
N ASN A 11 1.11 -32.35 18.58
CA ASN A 11 1.62 -32.12 17.23
C ASN A 11 0.53 -31.75 16.20
N ALA A 12 -0.72 -31.57 16.64
CA ALA A 12 -1.82 -31.23 15.74
C ALA A 12 -1.68 -29.82 15.16
N TYR A 13 -2.15 -29.63 13.93
CA TYR A 13 -2.12 -28.33 13.27
C TYR A 13 -3.17 -27.36 13.82
N VAL A 14 -2.90 -26.06 13.73
CA VAL A 14 -3.83 -25.01 14.20
C VAL A 14 -5.19 -25.08 13.49
N PHE A 15 -5.22 -25.39 12.20
CA PHE A 15 -6.49 -25.56 11.47
C PHE A 15 -7.30 -26.75 12.01
N GLU A 16 -6.65 -27.82 12.51
CA GLU A 16 -7.32 -28.95 13.14
C GLU A 16 -7.95 -28.54 14.47
N ALA A 17 -7.28 -27.67 15.24
CA ALA A 17 -7.85 -27.04 16.42
C ALA A 17 -9.11 -26.24 16.09
N MET A 18 -9.07 -25.42 15.03
CA MET A 18 -10.23 -24.65 14.59
C MET A 18 -11.38 -25.54 14.11
N LEU A 19 -11.10 -26.55 13.27
CA LEU A 19 -12.12 -27.48 12.78
C LEU A 19 -12.74 -28.31 13.91
N THR A 20 -11.95 -28.67 14.93
CA THR A 20 -12.42 -29.39 16.11
C THR A 20 -13.31 -28.50 16.97
N MET A 21 -12.90 -27.25 17.23
CA MET A 21 -13.72 -26.25 17.93
C MET A 21 -15.06 -26.02 17.20
N LEU A 22 -15.05 -25.87 15.88
CA LEU A 22 -16.26 -25.72 15.07
C LEU A 22 -17.16 -26.96 15.10
N ARG A 23 -16.58 -28.15 14.91
CA ARG A 23 -17.32 -29.42 14.86
C ARG A 23 -18.04 -29.72 16.16
N TYR A 24 -17.39 -29.47 17.29
CA TYR A 24 -17.90 -29.80 18.61
C TYR A 24 -18.47 -28.60 19.35
N ASN A 25 -18.53 -27.43 18.69
CA ASN A 25 -18.98 -26.15 19.26
C ASN A 25 -18.30 -25.82 20.60
N THR A 26 -16.97 -25.99 20.66
CA THR A 26 -16.15 -25.72 21.85
C THR A 26 -15.23 -24.54 21.60
N HIS A 27 -14.85 -23.85 22.68
CA HIS A 27 -13.97 -22.68 22.60
C HIS A 27 -12.58 -22.93 23.18
N HIS A 28 -12.35 -24.11 23.76
CA HIS A 28 -11.12 -24.50 24.41
C HIS A 28 -10.85 -25.97 24.13
N LEU A 29 -9.60 -26.31 23.83
CA LEU A 29 -9.16 -27.68 23.60
C LEU A 29 -7.96 -27.99 24.49
N PRO A 30 -8.05 -28.99 25.37
CA PRO A 30 -6.87 -29.54 26.03
C PRO A 30 -5.94 -30.17 25.01
N ILE A 31 -4.64 -29.91 25.17
CA ILE A 31 -3.57 -30.47 24.36
C ILE A 31 -2.91 -31.60 25.16
N LEU A 32 -2.81 -32.77 24.55
CA LEU A 32 -2.26 -33.98 25.16
C LEU A 32 -0.93 -34.36 24.51
N LYS A 33 0.03 -34.79 25.32
CA LYS A 33 1.22 -35.52 24.87
C LYS A 33 1.28 -36.84 25.63
N ASP A 34 1.37 -37.95 24.92
CA ASP A 34 1.35 -39.30 25.53
C ASP A 34 0.17 -39.50 26.49
N LYS A 35 -1.02 -39.04 26.09
CA LYS A 35 -2.28 -39.04 26.88
C LYS A 35 -2.23 -38.21 28.17
N LYS A 36 -1.20 -37.40 28.39
CA LYS A 36 -1.11 -36.48 29.53
C LYS A 36 -1.43 -35.06 29.07
N PRO A 37 -2.33 -34.34 29.76
CA PRO A 37 -2.59 -32.94 29.44
C PRO A 37 -1.36 -32.09 29.75
N ILE A 38 -0.91 -31.35 28.74
CA ILE A 38 0.24 -30.45 28.83
C ILE A 38 -0.19 -28.98 28.78
N GLY A 39 -1.44 -28.69 28.38
CA GLY A 39 -1.97 -27.34 28.30
C GLY A 39 -3.39 -27.31 27.72
N VAL A 40 -3.90 -26.11 27.52
CA VAL A 40 -5.18 -25.83 26.85
C VAL A 40 -4.95 -24.70 25.86
N ILE A 41 -5.53 -24.81 24.67
CA ILE A 41 -5.60 -23.73 23.70
C ILE A 41 -7.03 -23.21 23.60
N GLY A 42 -7.22 -21.89 23.74
CA GLY A 42 -8.50 -21.22 23.54
C GLY A 42 -8.65 -20.68 22.11
N MET A 43 -9.90 -20.50 21.67
CA MET A 43 -10.22 -19.80 20.43
C MET A 43 -9.59 -18.40 20.41
N THR A 44 -9.54 -17.72 21.56
CA THR A 44 -8.86 -16.43 21.70
C THR A 44 -7.35 -16.52 21.58
N ASP A 45 -6.73 -17.66 21.90
CA ASP A 45 -5.29 -17.87 21.73
C ASP A 45 -4.96 -18.13 20.26
N ILE A 46 -5.81 -18.87 19.55
CA ILE A 46 -5.72 -19.04 18.08
C ILE A 46 -5.94 -17.70 17.39
N VAL A 47 -7.00 -16.97 17.76
CA VAL A 47 -7.23 -15.63 17.23
C VAL A 47 -6.07 -14.72 17.59
N ARG A 48 -5.51 -14.73 18.82
CA ARG A 48 -4.32 -13.94 19.16
C ARG A 48 -3.10 -14.34 18.35
N TYR A 49 -2.83 -15.62 18.18
CA TYR A 49 -1.73 -16.13 17.36
C TYR A 49 -1.86 -15.71 15.89
N GLU A 50 -3.06 -15.83 15.32
CA GLU A 50 -3.38 -15.42 13.94
C GLU A 50 -3.53 -13.89 13.77
N SER A 51 -3.97 -13.16 14.82
CA SER A 51 -4.21 -11.70 14.82
C SER A 51 -2.99 -10.88 15.22
N GLN A 52 -1.96 -11.51 15.79
CA GLN A 52 -0.72 -10.84 16.13
C GLN A 52 0.07 -10.57 14.84
N ASN A 53 -0.23 -9.44 14.17
CA ASN A 53 0.57 -8.20 14.33
C ASN A 53 0.24 -7.12 13.30
N SER A 54 -0.21 -7.45 12.09
CA SER A 54 -0.58 -6.43 11.10
C SER A 54 -1.89 -5.72 11.51
N LEU A 55 -2.90 -6.48 11.95
CA LEU A 55 -4.17 -5.93 12.44
C LEU A 55 -4.02 -5.12 13.73
N LEU A 56 -3.19 -5.59 14.67
CA LEU A 56 -2.89 -4.86 15.90
C LEU A 56 -2.10 -3.58 15.61
N LEU A 57 -1.14 -3.62 14.67
CA LEU A 57 -0.39 -2.44 14.27
C LEU A 57 -1.30 -1.41 13.59
N VAL A 58 -2.18 -1.86 12.68
CA VAL A 58 -3.21 -1.00 12.07
C VAL A 58 -4.13 -0.39 13.12
N SER A 59 -4.63 -1.20 14.07
CA SER A 59 -5.42 -0.68 15.19
C SER A 59 -4.65 0.34 16.03
N SER A 60 -3.36 0.12 16.26
CA SER A 60 -2.49 1.04 16.99
C SER A 60 -2.35 2.37 16.24
N ILE A 61 -2.15 2.34 14.92
CA ILE A 61 -2.06 3.55 14.07
C ILE A 61 -3.30 4.43 14.29
N TYR A 62 -4.51 3.87 14.18
CA TYR A 62 -5.75 4.64 14.30
C TYR A 62 -6.00 5.22 15.70
N GLN A 63 -5.36 4.69 16.74
CA GLN A 63 -5.47 5.20 18.11
C GLN A 63 -4.55 6.40 18.38
N GLN A 64 -3.54 6.64 17.54
CA GLN A 64 -2.58 7.71 17.78
C GLN A 64 -3.18 9.09 17.54
N THR A 65 -2.81 10.06 18.36
CA THR A 65 -3.35 11.43 18.31
C THR A 65 -2.33 12.46 17.86
N SER A 66 -1.09 12.07 17.56
CA SER A 66 -0.04 12.96 17.08
C SER A 66 0.88 12.25 16.08
N VAL A 67 1.60 13.04 15.28
CA VAL A 67 2.64 12.54 14.35
C VAL A 67 3.79 11.88 15.11
N GLU A 68 4.16 12.42 16.28
CA GLU A 68 5.22 11.86 17.11
C GLU A 68 4.85 10.45 17.61
N ASP A 69 3.60 10.24 18.04
CA ASP A 69 3.14 8.92 18.46
C ASP A 69 3.08 7.94 17.27
N LEU A 70 2.65 8.42 16.09
CA LEU A 70 2.67 7.62 14.86
C LEU A 70 4.08 7.17 14.48
N LYS A 71 5.07 8.04 14.66
CA LYS A 71 6.50 7.70 14.44
C LYS A 71 6.97 6.58 15.36
N GLN A 72 6.54 6.58 16.63
CA GLN A 72 6.84 5.47 17.54
C GLN A 72 6.21 4.15 17.05
N VAL A 73 4.97 4.18 16.55
CA VAL A 73 4.30 3.00 15.96
C VAL A 73 4.99 2.55 14.67
N ALA A 74 5.47 3.48 13.85
CA ALA A 74 6.15 3.19 12.59
C ALA A 74 7.43 2.34 12.77
N SER A 75 8.13 2.49 13.90
CA SER A 75 9.30 1.67 14.23
C SER A 75 9.00 0.16 14.24
N GLN A 76 7.75 -0.23 14.53
CA GLN A 76 7.30 -1.62 14.63
C GLN A 76 6.98 -2.27 13.27
N VAL A 77 6.91 -1.48 12.19
CA VAL A 77 6.58 -1.98 10.84
C VAL A 77 7.63 -2.99 10.37
N LYS A 78 8.91 -2.71 10.61
CA LYS A 78 10.01 -3.59 10.26
C LYS A 78 9.93 -4.92 11.01
N ASP A 79 9.63 -4.88 12.30
CA ASP A 79 9.46 -6.09 13.12
C ASP A 79 8.26 -6.92 12.65
N CYS A 80 7.17 -6.25 12.25
CA CYS A 80 6.02 -6.91 11.64
C CYS A 80 6.40 -7.65 10.36
N PHE A 81 7.16 -7.01 9.46
CA PHE A 81 7.66 -7.67 8.25
C PHE A 81 8.56 -8.87 8.57
N VAL A 82 9.56 -8.71 9.44
CA VAL A 82 10.53 -9.78 9.79
C VAL A 82 9.79 -10.98 10.35
N ARG A 83 8.76 -10.76 11.17
CA ARG A 83 8.00 -11.86 11.73
C ARG A 83 7.15 -12.57 10.68
N MET A 84 6.48 -11.85 9.78
CA MET A 84 5.75 -12.49 8.67
C MET A 84 6.67 -13.36 7.81
N VAL A 85 7.89 -12.92 7.54
CA VAL A 85 8.90 -13.73 6.85
C VAL A 85 9.28 -14.97 7.68
N SER A 86 9.45 -14.81 8.99
CA SER A 86 9.80 -15.92 9.90
C SER A 86 8.68 -16.94 10.05
N GLU A 87 7.43 -16.52 9.83
CA GLU A 87 6.21 -17.32 9.83
C GLU A 87 5.90 -17.93 8.45
N ASP A 88 6.84 -17.84 7.50
CA ASP A 88 6.73 -18.39 6.13
C ASP A 88 5.54 -17.82 5.33
N ALA A 89 5.14 -16.56 5.63
CA ALA A 89 4.15 -15.86 4.83
C ALA A 89 4.69 -15.59 3.41
N ASN A 90 3.86 -15.84 2.40
CA ASN A 90 4.27 -15.61 1.02
C ASN A 90 4.35 -14.11 0.67
N ALA A 91 5.02 -13.80 -0.45
CA ALA A 91 5.25 -12.42 -0.89
C ALA A 91 3.95 -11.61 -1.08
N HIS A 92 2.86 -12.22 -1.56
CA HIS A 92 1.58 -11.54 -1.73
C HIS A 92 0.95 -11.17 -0.37
N MET A 93 1.02 -12.07 0.61
CA MET A 93 0.53 -11.79 1.97
C MET A 93 1.31 -10.64 2.61
N ILE A 94 2.64 -10.66 2.49
CA ILE A 94 3.51 -9.60 3.00
C ILE A 94 3.22 -8.26 2.30
N GLY A 95 3.20 -8.25 0.97
CA GLY A 95 2.93 -7.04 0.17
C GLY A 95 1.60 -6.40 0.54
N ARG A 96 0.55 -7.21 0.67
CA ARG A 96 -0.78 -6.74 1.08
C ARG A 96 -0.80 -6.19 2.50
N ALA A 97 -0.17 -6.89 3.45
CA ALA A 97 -0.11 -6.41 4.83
C ALA A 97 0.63 -5.07 4.93
N MET A 98 1.79 -4.94 4.27
CA MET A 98 2.56 -3.70 4.26
C MET A 98 1.79 -2.57 3.57
N SER A 99 1.04 -2.87 2.51
CA SER A 99 0.21 -1.88 1.81
C SER A 99 -0.91 -1.35 2.70
N VAL A 100 -1.61 -2.24 3.42
CA VAL A 100 -2.65 -1.88 4.38
C VAL A 100 -2.09 -1.04 5.54
N ILE A 101 -0.93 -1.41 6.06
CA ILE A 101 -0.25 -0.63 7.12
C ILE A 101 0.08 0.78 6.61
N GLY A 102 0.70 0.89 5.43
CA GLY A 102 1.04 2.18 4.83
C GLY A 102 -0.18 3.05 4.50
N SER A 103 -1.26 2.45 3.97
CA SER A 103 -2.50 3.20 3.74
C SER A 103 -3.16 3.65 5.05
N SER A 104 -3.00 2.89 6.14
CA SER A 104 -3.52 3.27 7.45
C SER A 104 -2.78 4.49 8.01
N PHE A 105 -1.45 4.59 7.85
CA PHE A 105 -0.70 5.81 8.19
C PHE A 105 -1.20 7.01 7.39
N LYS A 106 -1.36 6.87 6.07
CA LYS A 106 -1.89 7.93 5.20
C LYS A 106 -3.27 8.40 5.66
N GLN A 107 -4.17 7.46 5.96
CA GLN A 107 -5.51 7.79 6.44
C GLN A 107 -5.46 8.51 7.78
N ARG A 108 -4.67 8.01 8.74
CA ARG A 108 -4.61 8.63 10.06
C ARG A 108 -4.00 10.02 10.01
N LEU A 109 -2.97 10.23 9.19
CA LEU A 109 -2.37 11.54 8.98
C LEU A 109 -3.35 12.52 8.31
N ALA A 110 -4.18 12.06 7.38
CA ALA A 110 -5.26 12.87 6.81
C ALA A 110 -6.27 13.30 7.89
N GLU A 111 -6.68 12.37 8.76
CA GLU A 111 -7.59 12.68 9.88
C GLU A 111 -6.99 13.68 10.87
N LEU A 112 -5.68 13.58 11.14
CA LEU A 112 -4.96 14.54 12.00
C LEU A 112 -4.79 15.91 11.31
N ALA A 113 -4.57 15.93 9.99
CA ALA A 113 -4.50 17.18 9.23
C ALA A 113 -5.83 17.94 9.28
N GLU A 114 -6.97 17.26 9.14
CA GLU A 114 -8.29 17.89 9.27
C GLU A 114 -8.60 18.36 10.70
N GLN A 115 -8.04 17.71 11.72
CA GLN A 115 -8.16 18.18 13.10
C GLN A 115 -7.38 19.49 13.32
N GLU A 116 -6.19 19.60 12.72
CA GLU A 116 -5.33 20.78 12.84
C GLU A 116 -5.82 21.96 11.99
N LEU A 117 -6.17 21.70 10.73
CA LEU A 117 -6.53 22.72 9.74
C LEU A 117 -8.03 23.06 9.74
N GLY A 118 -8.85 22.22 10.36
CA GLY A 118 -10.30 22.22 10.21
C GLY A 118 -10.79 21.36 9.03
N PRO A 119 -12.11 21.20 8.87
CA PRO A 119 -12.70 20.35 7.84
C PRO A 119 -12.38 20.87 6.44
N ALA A 120 -12.25 19.95 5.49
CA ALA A 120 -11.98 20.33 4.10
C ALA A 120 -13.08 21.23 3.52
N PRO A 121 -12.72 22.31 2.82
CA PRO A 121 -13.69 23.30 2.32
C PRO A 121 -14.57 22.75 1.20
N ILE A 122 -14.13 21.68 0.53
CA ILE A 122 -14.89 20.93 -0.48
C ILE A 122 -14.61 19.42 -0.32
N PRO A 123 -15.47 18.55 -0.87
CA PRO A 123 -15.19 17.12 -0.88
C PRO A 123 -13.91 16.78 -1.67
N TYR A 124 -13.15 15.82 -1.18
CA TYR A 124 -11.93 15.32 -1.83
C TYR A 124 -11.77 13.82 -1.59
N CYS A 125 -10.79 13.21 -2.25
CA CYS A 125 -10.26 11.89 -1.95
C CYS A 125 -8.73 11.94 -1.95
N LEU A 126 -8.11 11.58 -0.82
CA LEU A 126 -6.70 11.23 -0.79
C LEU A 126 -6.53 9.85 -1.39
N ILE A 127 -5.60 9.69 -2.32
CA ILE A 127 -5.29 8.41 -2.95
C ILE A 127 -3.84 8.00 -2.70
N ALA A 128 -3.64 6.69 -2.56
CA ALA A 128 -2.35 6.04 -2.73
C ALA A 128 -2.23 5.50 -4.15
N MET A 129 -1.02 5.42 -4.66
CA MET A 129 -0.72 4.94 -6.01
C MET A 129 0.43 3.94 -5.99
N GLY A 130 0.78 3.39 -7.16
CA GLY A 130 1.95 2.53 -7.31
C GLY A 130 1.85 1.23 -6.50
N SER A 131 2.97 0.79 -5.92
CA SER A 131 3.08 -0.49 -5.20
C SER A 131 2.09 -0.64 -4.05
N MET A 132 1.79 0.46 -3.34
CA MET A 132 0.80 0.44 -2.27
C MET A 132 -0.61 0.17 -2.79
N ALA A 133 -0.97 0.70 -3.95
CA ALA A 133 -2.26 0.44 -4.56
C ALA A 133 -2.37 -0.96 -5.20
N ARG A 134 -1.23 -1.60 -5.50
CA ARG A 134 -1.17 -2.97 -6.05
C ARG A 134 -1.10 -4.09 -5.01
N ASP A 135 -1.14 -3.77 -3.71
CA ASP A 135 -0.85 -4.72 -2.63
C ASP A 135 0.57 -5.33 -2.71
N GLU A 136 1.56 -4.54 -3.17
CA GLU A 136 2.94 -4.98 -3.43
C GLU A 136 3.98 -4.17 -2.63
N GLN A 137 3.56 -3.46 -1.57
CA GLN A 137 4.45 -2.62 -0.77
C GLN A 137 5.50 -3.42 0.01
N LEU A 138 6.72 -2.89 0.12
CA LEU A 138 7.82 -3.45 0.93
C LEU A 138 8.31 -2.42 1.98
N ILE A 139 9.29 -2.80 2.81
CA ILE A 139 9.78 -1.97 3.94
C ILE A 139 10.46 -0.67 3.45
N VAL A 140 11.31 -0.77 2.43
CA VAL A 140 12.00 0.41 1.86
C VAL A 140 11.13 0.93 0.75
N THR A 141 10.53 2.09 0.98
CA THR A 141 9.56 2.66 0.04
C THR A 141 9.48 4.17 0.19
N ASP A 142 9.17 4.81 -0.92
CA ASP A 142 8.70 6.18 -0.95
C ASP A 142 7.18 6.24 -0.71
N GLN A 143 6.66 7.46 -0.72
CA GLN A 143 5.24 7.76 -0.65
C GLN A 143 4.71 8.29 -1.99
N ASP A 144 3.96 7.45 -2.71
CA ASP A 144 3.16 7.91 -3.84
C ASP A 144 1.74 8.27 -3.38
N ASN A 145 1.36 9.53 -3.51
CA ASN A 145 0.03 10.01 -3.14
C ASN A 145 -0.43 11.22 -3.97
N ALA A 146 -1.74 11.41 -4.05
CA ALA A 146 -2.35 12.50 -4.81
C ALA A 146 -3.74 12.84 -4.27
N LEU A 147 -4.32 13.95 -4.73
CA LEU A 147 -5.69 14.36 -4.38
C LEU A 147 -6.59 14.34 -5.61
N ILE A 148 -7.78 13.75 -5.42
CA ILE A 148 -8.93 13.93 -6.32
C ILE A 148 -9.87 14.93 -5.64
N LEU A 149 -10.03 16.10 -6.25
CA LEU A 149 -10.83 17.20 -5.73
C LEU A 149 -12.22 17.21 -6.38
N ASP A 150 -13.22 17.78 -5.68
CA ASP A 150 -14.50 18.05 -6.32
C ASP A 150 -14.33 19.00 -7.52
N ASN A 151 -15.22 18.91 -8.51
CA ASN A 151 -15.18 19.80 -9.68
C ASN A 151 -15.52 21.26 -9.31
N SER A 152 -16.00 21.52 -8.09
CA SER A 152 -16.14 22.87 -7.54
C SER A 152 -14.82 23.47 -7.01
N TYR A 153 -13.69 22.81 -7.20
CA TYR A 153 -12.38 23.32 -6.80
C TYR A 153 -12.05 24.66 -7.49
N ASP A 154 -11.37 25.51 -6.73
CA ASP A 154 -10.93 26.85 -7.13
C ASP A 154 -9.61 27.09 -6.39
N GLU A 155 -8.51 27.22 -7.12
CA GLU A 155 -7.17 27.37 -6.54
C GLU A 155 -7.09 28.61 -5.63
N ALA A 156 -7.75 29.71 -5.99
CA ALA A 156 -7.68 30.95 -5.24
C ALA A 156 -8.39 30.88 -3.88
N VAL A 157 -9.40 30.02 -3.77
CA VAL A 157 -10.22 29.87 -2.55
C VAL A 157 -9.78 28.65 -1.73
N HIS A 158 -9.44 27.55 -2.39
CA HIS A 158 -9.23 26.25 -1.76
C HIS A 158 -7.77 25.78 -1.79
N GLY A 159 -6.93 26.36 -2.65
CA GLY A 159 -5.59 25.83 -2.94
C GLY A 159 -4.64 25.85 -1.75
N GLU A 160 -4.71 26.89 -0.92
CA GLU A 160 -3.90 26.99 0.31
C GLU A 160 -4.24 25.87 1.30
N TYR A 161 -5.52 25.58 1.51
CA TYR A 161 -5.94 24.50 2.41
C TYR A 161 -5.36 23.15 1.96
N PHE A 162 -5.52 22.81 0.67
CA PHE A 162 -5.02 21.53 0.17
C PHE A 162 -3.49 21.48 0.06
N ALA A 163 -2.81 22.62 -0.05
CA ALA A 163 -1.34 22.68 0.04
C ALA A 163 -0.87 22.35 1.45
N GLN A 164 -1.48 22.96 2.47
CA GLN A 164 -1.17 22.70 3.88
C GLN A 164 -1.53 21.26 4.27
N PHE A 165 -2.69 20.77 3.85
CA PHE A 165 -3.12 19.39 4.05
C PHE A 165 -2.11 18.40 3.44
N ALA A 166 -1.76 18.59 2.17
CA ALA A 166 -0.81 17.72 1.49
C ALA A 166 0.56 17.74 2.16
N LYS A 167 1.04 18.92 2.56
CA LYS A 167 2.31 19.08 3.27
C LYS A 167 2.29 18.34 4.61
N PHE A 168 1.24 18.51 5.41
CA PHE A 168 1.10 17.84 6.70
C PHE A 168 1.15 16.32 6.55
N VAL A 169 0.40 15.77 5.59
CA VAL A 169 0.37 14.33 5.32
C VAL A 169 1.74 13.83 4.86
N CYS A 170 2.39 14.52 3.91
CA CYS A 170 3.68 14.07 3.36
C CYS A 170 4.83 14.20 4.37
N ASP A 171 4.86 15.27 5.16
CA ASP A 171 5.83 15.42 6.27
C ASP A 171 5.64 14.33 7.31
N GLY A 172 4.39 14.07 7.73
CA GLY A 172 4.09 13.04 8.72
C GLY A 172 4.43 11.63 8.23
N LEU A 173 4.23 11.35 6.93
CA LEU A 173 4.66 10.10 6.30
C LEU A 173 6.18 9.96 6.33
N ALA A 174 6.92 11.03 6.03
CA ALA A 174 8.38 11.03 6.08
C ALA A 174 8.90 10.78 7.50
N GLU A 175 8.29 11.39 8.53
CA GLU A 175 8.60 11.11 9.93
C GLU A 175 8.30 9.64 10.33
N CYS A 176 7.32 9.01 9.68
CA CYS A 176 6.99 7.60 9.84
C CYS A 176 7.84 6.65 8.95
N GLY A 177 8.88 7.16 8.29
CA GLY A 177 9.80 6.35 7.48
C GLY A 177 9.36 6.09 6.03
N TYR A 178 8.32 6.76 5.53
CA TYR A 178 7.95 6.78 4.11
C TYR A 178 8.60 8.00 3.44
N GLU A 179 9.80 7.80 2.90
CA GLU A 179 10.61 8.88 2.34
C GLU A 179 9.89 9.64 1.21
N TYR A 180 10.19 10.93 1.10
CA TYR A 180 9.71 11.75 -0.01
C TYR A 180 10.03 11.10 -1.37
N CYS A 181 9.02 10.99 -2.24
CA CYS A 181 9.16 10.38 -3.55
C CYS A 181 10.09 11.22 -4.43
N THR A 182 11.20 10.63 -4.87
CA THR A 182 12.16 11.30 -5.77
C THR A 182 11.60 11.61 -7.16
N GLY A 183 10.52 10.93 -7.56
CA GLY A 183 9.75 11.21 -8.77
C GLY A 183 8.73 12.34 -8.61
N ASP A 184 8.62 12.94 -7.43
CA ASP A 184 7.69 14.02 -7.10
C ASP A 184 6.21 13.65 -7.32
N ILE A 185 5.86 12.38 -7.07
CA ILE A 185 4.52 11.80 -7.21
C ILE A 185 3.76 11.93 -5.87
N MET A 186 3.64 13.16 -5.40
CA MET A 186 3.05 13.49 -4.10
C MET A 186 2.04 14.63 -4.21
N ALA A 187 1.03 14.65 -3.33
CA ALA A 187 0.03 15.72 -3.30
C ALA A 187 0.63 17.11 -3.01
N THR A 188 1.86 17.18 -2.48
CA THR A 188 2.62 18.43 -2.32
C THR A 188 2.97 19.08 -3.65
N ASN A 189 3.06 18.31 -4.73
CA ASN A 189 3.16 18.83 -6.08
C ASN A 189 1.76 19.26 -6.57
N PRO A 190 1.54 20.54 -6.92
CA PRO A 190 0.27 21.03 -7.44
C PRO A 190 -0.28 20.27 -8.64
N GLU A 191 0.59 19.67 -9.46
CA GLU A 191 0.18 18.83 -10.58
C GLU A 191 -0.66 17.62 -10.13
N TRP A 192 -0.50 17.13 -8.90
CA TRP A 192 -1.22 15.95 -8.41
C TRP A 192 -2.40 16.29 -7.49
N ARG A 193 -2.83 17.55 -7.51
CA ARG A 193 -4.07 18.04 -6.89
C ARG A 193 -5.04 18.45 -7.99
N LYS A 194 -5.75 17.46 -8.55
CA LYS A 194 -6.65 17.68 -9.69
C LYS A 194 -8.09 17.37 -9.35
N THR A 195 -9.03 18.05 -9.99
CA THR A 195 -10.45 17.71 -9.94
C THR A 195 -10.72 16.35 -10.59
N ARG A 196 -11.89 15.78 -10.31
CA ARG A 196 -12.34 14.53 -10.97
C ARG A 196 -12.30 14.64 -12.49
N ALA A 197 -12.80 15.74 -13.05
CA ALA A 197 -12.83 15.96 -14.49
C ALA A 197 -11.42 16.03 -15.10
N GLU A 198 -10.51 16.75 -14.44
CA GLU A 198 -9.12 16.87 -14.88
C GLU A 198 -8.37 15.53 -14.80
N TRP A 199 -8.63 14.70 -13.79
CA TRP A 199 -8.07 13.34 -13.73
C TRP A 199 -8.57 12.46 -14.87
N GLU A 200 -9.88 12.49 -15.18
CA GLU A 200 -10.43 11.75 -16.32
C GLU A 200 -9.82 12.20 -17.65
N GLU A 201 -9.66 13.51 -17.86
CA GLU A 201 -9.01 14.05 -19.06
C GLU A 201 -7.52 13.67 -19.13
N CYS A 202 -6.81 13.77 -18.01
CA CYS A 202 -5.40 13.39 -17.91
C CYS A 202 -5.19 11.92 -18.31
N PHE A 203 -5.97 11.01 -17.72
CA PHE A 203 -5.90 9.58 -18.02
C PHE A 203 -6.38 9.28 -19.44
N ALA A 204 -7.40 9.99 -19.95
CA ALA A 204 -7.81 9.87 -21.35
C ALA A 204 -6.64 10.17 -22.28
N ARG A 205 -5.93 11.28 -22.05
CA ARG A 205 -4.81 11.73 -22.87
C ARG A 205 -3.63 10.76 -22.84
N TRP A 206 -3.33 10.17 -21.67
CA TRP A 206 -2.29 9.14 -21.58
C TRP A 206 -2.62 7.88 -22.37
N ILE A 207 -3.90 7.49 -22.41
CA ILE A 207 -4.37 6.34 -23.18
C ILE A 207 -4.44 6.67 -24.68
N ASP A 208 -4.96 7.82 -25.05
CA ASP A 208 -5.24 8.17 -26.45
C ASP A 208 -3.97 8.52 -27.24
N ASP A 209 -2.99 9.14 -26.57
CA ASP A 209 -1.73 9.55 -27.17
C ASP A 209 -0.54 9.13 -26.27
N PRO A 210 -0.15 7.84 -26.32
CA PRO A 210 0.85 7.25 -25.43
C PRO A 210 2.28 7.61 -25.83
N THR A 211 2.77 8.76 -25.39
CA THR A 211 4.21 9.08 -25.42
C THR A 211 4.97 8.26 -24.37
N PRO A 212 6.32 8.12 -24.46
CA PRO A 212 7.10 7.39 -23.45
C PRO A 212 6.86 7.87 -22.02
N GLU A 213 6.77 9.18 -21.81
CA GLU A 213 6.46 9.79 -20.52
C GLU A 213 5.06 9.40 -20.02
N ARG A 214 4.04 9.45 -20.89
CA ARG A 214 2.67 9.10 -20.51
C ARG A 214 2.50 7.61 -20.25
N LEU A 215 3.27 6.75 -20.93
CA LEU A 215 3.35 5.33 -20.63
C LEU A 215 4.01 5.09 -19.27
N LEU A 216 5.04 5.86 -18.91
CA LEU A 216 5.64 5.81 -17.57
C LEU A 216 4.61 6.22 -16.52
N ASN A 217 3.91 7.34 -16.71
CA ASN A 217 2.87 7.79 -15.79
C ASN A 217 1.73 6.77 -15.69
N SER A 218 1.31 6.16 -16.80
CA SER A 218 0.30 5.09 -16.80
C SER A 218 0.68 3.89 -15.94
N ASN A 219 1.98 3.53 -15.85
CA ASN A 219 2.45 2.45 -14.99
C ASN A 219 2.43 2.77 -13.49
N ILE A 220 2.23 4.04 -13.12
CA ILE A 220 2.26 4.49 -11.72
C ILE A 220 0.85 4.88 -11.26
N PHE A 221 0.20 5.75 -12.03
CA PHE A 221 -1.05 6.42 -11.66
C PHE A 221 -2.30 5.61 -12.02
N PHE A 222 -2.21 4.53 -12.79
CA PHE A 222 -3.38 3.66 -13.04
C PHE A 222 -3.62 2.67 -11.89
N ASP A 223 -2.63 2.49 -11.01
CA ASP A 223 -2.80 1.83 -9.74
C ASP A 223 -3.33 2.86 -8.74
N LEU A 224 -4.59 2.73 -8.35
CA LEU A 224 -5.31 3.72 -7.54
C LEU A 224 -5.98 3.05 -6.36
N LEU A 225 -5.69 3.56 -5.17
CA LEU A 225 -6.37 3.17 -3.95
C LEU A 225 -6.88 4.42 -3.23
N GLY A 226 -8.20 4.53 -3.06
CA GLY A 226 -8.80 5.55 -2.20
C GLY A 226 -8.45 5.30 -0.74
N VAL A 227 -7.87 6.29 -0.06
CA VAL A 227 -7.41 6.18 1.33
C VAL A 227 -8.30 6.95 2.31
N HIS A 228 -8.63 8.20 1.98
CA HIS A 228 -9.44 9.05 2.86
C HIS A 228 -10.36 9.96 2.05
N GLY A 229 -11.53 10.33 2.59
CA GLY A 229 -12.54 11.13 1.91
C GLY A 229 -13.49 10.30 1.01
N ARG A 230 -13.71 10.74 -0.23
CA ARG A 230 -14.67 10.14 -1.18
C ARG A 230 -14.07 8.96 -1.98
N LEU A 231 -13.83 7.84 -1.31
CA LEU A 231 -13.09 6.68 -1.85
C LEU A 231 -13.60 6.15 -3.20
N LYS A 232 -14.92 6.20 -3.44
CA LYS A 232 -15.55 5.77 -4.71
C LYS A 232 -15.02 6.52 -5.94
N TRP A 233 -14.44 7.71 -5.76
CA TRP A 233 -13.86 8.46 -6.87
C TRP A 233 -12.63 7.78 -7.46
N ALA A 234 -11.79 7.16 -6.62
CA ALA A 234 -10.69 6.33 -7.09
C ALA A 234 -11.20 5.12 -7.88
N GLU A 235 -12.21 4.41 -7.36
CA GLU A 235 -12.84 3.26 -8.04
C GLU A 235 -13.43 3.65 -9.42
N HIS A 236 -14.03 4.83 -9.52
CA HIS A 236 -14.58 5.36 -10.76
C HIS A 236 -13.46 5.63 -11.78
N LEU A 237 -12.34 6.23 -11.37
CA LEU A 237 -11.18 6.46 -12.22
C LEU A 237 -10.54 5.15 -12.68
N SER A 238 -10.33 4.17 -11.78
CA SER A 238 -9.85 2.83 -12.17
C SER A 238 -10.77 2.19 -13.19
N SER A 239 -12.09 2.28 -12.99
CA SER A 239 -13.08 1.76 -13.92
C SER A 239 -13.07 2.49 -15.27
N PHE A 240 -12.82 3.80 -15.26
CA PHE A 240 -12.65 4.61 -16.47
C PHE A 240 -11.44 4.16 -17.28
N VAL A 241 -10.27 4.02 -16.63
CA VAL A 241 -9.03 3.54 -17.23
C VAL A 241 -9.25 2.18 -17.90
N VAL A 242 -9.80 1.20 -17.16
CA VAL A 242 -10.05 -0.16 -17.68
C VAL A 242 -10.96 -0.13 -18.92
N ARG A 243 -12.07 0.62 -18.88
CA ARG A 243 -13.01 0.73 -20.01
C ARG A 243 -12.37 1.35 -21.24
N ARG A 244 -11.57 2.41 -21.05
CA ARG A 244 -10.94 3.15 -22.14
C ARG A 244 -9.76 2.39 -22.74
N ALA A 245 -8.85 1.90 -21.91
CA ALA A 245 -7.67 1.15 -22.33
C ALA A 245 -8.05 -0.12 -23.11
N LYS A 246 -9.09 -0.85 -22.68
CA LYS A 246 -9.59 -2.05 -23.38
C LYS A 246 -9.97 -1.81 -24.84
N ARG A 247 -10.34 -0.57 -25.20
CA ARG A 247 -10.75 -0.19 -26.57
C ARG A 247 -9.62 0.44 -27.39
N ASN A 248 -8.44 0.65 -26.80
CA ASN A 248 -7.34 1.35 -27.44
C ASN A 248 -6.17 0.39 -27.73
N ASN A 249 -6.21 -0.25 -28.91
CA ASN A 249 -5.17 -1.20 -29.33
C ASN A 249 -3.78 -0.55 -29.43
N ARG A 250 -3.70 0.74 -29.79
CA ARG A 250 -2.43 1.48 -29.87
C ARG A 250 -1.80 1.61 -28.48
N PHE A 251 -2.59 1.97 -27.47
CA PHE A 251 -2.14 2.01 -26.08
C PHE A 251 -1.66 0.65 -25.59
N LEU A 252 -2.45 -0.41 -25.79
CA LEU A 252 -2.10 -1.77 -25.36
C LEU A 252 -0.82 -2.27 -26.05
N ALA A 253 -0.65 -2.02 -27.34
CA ALA A 253 0.57 -2.35 -28.07
C ALA A 253 1.79 -1.57 -27.53
N ALA A 254 1.61 -0.28 -27.22
CA ALA A 254 2.68 0.54 -26.65
C ALA A 254 3.07 0.08 -25.23
N MET A 255 2.11 -0.29 -24.39
CA MET A 255 2.36 -0.88 -23.06
C MET A 255 3.09 -2.22 -23.17
N ALA A 256 2.64 -3.11 -24.07
CA ALA A 256 3.29 -4.40 -24.30
C ALA A 256 4.74 -4.23 -24.82
N TYR A 257 4.95 -3.31 -25.76
CA TYR A 257 6.28 -2.98 -26.25
C TYR A 257 7.19 -2.45 -25.15
N ASN A 258 6.68 -1.56 -24.28
CA ASN A 258 7.42 -1.05 -23.13
C ASN A 258 7.79 -2.18 -22.15
N ALA A 259 6.87 -3.09 -21.85
CA ALA A 259 7.11 -4.24 -20.98
C ALA A 259 8.19 -5.19 -21.52
N ILE A 260 8.18 -5.49 -22.82
CA ILE A 260 9.16 -6.40 -23.45
C ILE A 260 10.59 -5.80 -23.45
N ARG A 261 10.70 -4.47 -23.56
CA ARG A 261 12.02 -3.79 -23.55
C ARG A 261 12.62 -3.63 -22.16
N ARG A 262 11.83 -3.87 -21.11
CA ARG A 262 12.29 -3.81 -19.73
C ARG A 262 12.95 -5.15 -19.38
N THR A 263 14.18 -5.37 -19.83
CA THR A 263 14.97 -6.53 -19.40
C THR A 263 15.57 -6.24 -18.03
N PRO A 264 15.22 -6.99 -16.96
CA PRO A 264 15.99 -6.93 -15.73
C PRO A 264 17.44 -7.27 -16.07
N PRO A 265 18.43 -6.58 -15.48
CA PRO A 265 19.83 -6.87 -15.77
C PRO A 265 20.17 -8.25 -15.18
N LEU A 266 19.95 -9.29 -15.98
CA LEU A 266 20.31 -10.67 -15.64
C LEU A 266 21.81 -10.83 -15.90
N GLY A 267 22.61 -10.64 -14.86
CA GLY A 267 23.98 -11.14 -14.84
C GLY A 267 23.97 -12.67 -14.80
N PHE A 268 24.82 -13.32 -15.59
CA PHE A 268 25.08 -14.75 -15.45
C PHE A 268 25.92 -14.94 -14.18
N PHE A 269 25.41 -15.71 -13.21
CA PHE A 269 25.96 -16.00 -11.87
C PHE A 269 25.67 -14.97 -10.76
N LYS A 270 24.72 -15.33 -9.88
CA LYS A 270 24.72 -15.19 -8.42
C LYS A 270 25.20 -13.90 -7.72
N ASP A 271 25.37 -12.79 -8.41
CA ASP A 271 25.56 -11.47 -7.80
C ASP A 271 24.71 -10.45 -8.52
N PHE A 272 23.96 -9.66 -7.74
CA PHE A 272 23.26 -8.47 -8.22
C PHE A 272 24.24 -7.60 -9.02
N VAL A 273 23.75 -6.95 -10.08
CA VAL A 273 24.57 -6.02 -10.87
C VAL A 273 24.95 -4.83 -9.99
N MET A 274 26.16 -4.87 -9.41
CA MET A 274 26.81 -3.69 -8.85
C MET A 274 27.26 -2.79 -10.00
N GLU A 275 26.98 -1.49 -9.89
CA GLU A 275 27.63 -0.48 -10.73
C GLU A 275 29.15 -0.49 -10.49
N LYS A 276 29.92 -0.23 -11.55
CA LYS A 276 31.39 -0.41 -11.63
C LYS A 276 32.25 0.48 -10.72
N THR A 277 31.67 1.20 -9.76
CA THR A 277 32.39 2.10 -8.85
C THR A 277 32.40 1.64 -7.40
N GLY A 278 31.75 0.52 -7.05
CA GLY A 278 31.96 -0.17 -5.76
C GLY A 278 31.58 0.63 -4.51
N VAL A 279 30.86 1.75 -4.64
CA VAL A 279 30.34 2.52 -3.52
C VAL A 279 28.88 2.84 -3.85
N THR A 280 27.96 2.25 -3.06
CA THR A 280 26.49 2.43 -3.04
C THR A 280 25.70 1.27 -3.68
N VAL A 281 24.84 0.64 -2.86
CA VAL A 281 23.64 -0.06 -3.34
C VAL A 281 22.62 1.02 -3.66
N THR A 282 22.49 1.39 -4.92
CA THR A 282 21.49 2.36 -5.35
C THR A 282 20.11 1.70 -5.28
N PRO A 283 19.14 2.23 -4.52
CA PRO A 283 17.75 1.87 -4.71
C PRO A 283 17.38 2.24 -6.15
N LEU A 284 16.44 1.50 -6.76
CA LEU A 284 15.86 1.87 -8.05
C LEU A 284 15.07 3.18 -7.90
N THR A 285 15.77 4.31 -7.82
CA THR A 285 15.20 5.62 -8.09
C THR A 285 15.12 5.77 -9.60
N SER A 286 13.95 6.22 -10.02
CA SER A 286 13.56 6.60 -11.38
C SER A 286 14.55 7.59 -12.00
N SER A 287 15.67 7.10 -12.52
CA SER A 287 16.55 7.85 -13.40
C SER A 287 16.15 7.55 -14.85
N VAL A 288 15.35 8.46 -15.38
CA VAL A 288 15.02 8.55 -16.79
C VAL A 288 16.32 8.81 -17.57
N VAL A 289 16.93 7.76 -18.10
CA VAL A 289 17.89 7.91 -19.21
C VAL A 289 17.07 7.75 -20.49
N VAL A 290 16.71 8.87 -21.12
CA VAL A 290 16.18 8.88 -22.49
C VAL A 290 17.36 8.66 -23.45
N PRO A 291 17.50 7.53 -24.14
CA PRO A 291 18.50 7.44 -25.20
C PRO A 291 17.94 8.23 -26.40
N HIS A 292 18.60 9.34 -26.71
CA HIS A 292 18.46 10.04 -27.98
C HIS A 292 18.70 9.06 -29.14
N ARG A 293 17.63 8.67 -29.84
CA ARG A 293 17.53 8.54 -31.31
C ARG A 293 16.26 7.79 -31.67
N TRP A 294 15.26 8.52 -32.13
CA TRP A 294 14.15 8.00 -32.91
C TRP A 294 14.30 8.54 -34.34
N ARG A 295 14.50 7.64 -35.32
CA ARG A 295 14.10 7.88 -36.70
C ARG A 295 13.02 6.86 -37.01
N ILE A 296 11.90 7.42 -37.48
CA ILE A 296 10.65 6.88 -38.04
C ILE A 296 10.51 5.35 -38.02
#